data_AF-A0A3D1AR09-F1
#
_entry.id   AF-A0A3D1AR09-F1
#
_cell.length_a   1.000
_cell.length_b   1.000
_cell.length_c   1.000
_cell.angle_alpha   90.00
_cell.angle_beta   90.00
_cell.angle_gamma   90.00
#
_symmetry.space_group_name_H-M   'P 1'
#
loop_
_entity.id
_entity.type
_entity.pdbx_description
1 polymer ?
#
loop_
_entity_poly.entity_id
_entity_poly.type
_entity_poly.pdbx_seq_one_letter_code
_entity_poly.pdbx_strand_id
1 'polypeptide(L)'
;MKYSIARSVLVLLSCGMAHAYIQRTTDSGALIHRTDAGAIQFYLNSSAAAGLQNSSGGTFITPTSNPPAAIQAALDQWNRVGDSRARFLSLKSTGAFNDPNDNTHVIVFRDTPEIRSIVGSALAVTNIVFDPSSGAVLDTDILFNPLNTYSTRLEPNTFDIQAIATHELGHALGAKHSGVLG
;
A
#
# COMPACT_ATOMS: atom_id res chain seq x y z
N MET A 1 35.08 -30.95 -46.47
CA MET A 1 34.50 -29.65 -46.08
C MET A 1 33.06 -29.55 -46.57
N LYS A 2 32.10 -29.70 -45.66
CA LYS A 2 30.71 -29.26 -45.85
C LYS A 2 30.21 -28.79 -44.47
N TYR A 3 30.13 -27.48 -44.29
CA TYR A 3 29.58 -26.85 -43.10
C TYR A 3 28.05 -26.85 -43.22
N SER A 4 27.34 -27.45 -42.26
CA SER A 4 25.89 -27.33 -42.12
C SER A 4 25.59 -26.29 -41.05
N ILE A 5 24.96 -25.19 -41.46
CA ILE A 5 24.61 -24.05 -40.62
C ILE A 5 23.35 -24.41 -39.84
N ALA A 6 23.47 -24.56 -38.52
CA ALA A 6 22.32 -24.68 -37.63
C ALA A 6 21.61 -23.33 -37.55
N ARG A 7 20.37 -23.26 -38.05
CA ARG A 7 19.49 -22.09 -37.87
C ARG A 7 18.90 -22.14 -36.47
N SER A 8 19.43 -21.31 -35.56
CA SER A 8 18.78 -21.01 -34.29
C SER A 8 17.54 -20.17 -34.55
N VAL A 9 16.36 -20.76 -34.37
CA VAL A 9 15.11 -20.02 -34.30
C VAL A 9 15.00 -19.45 -32.89
N LEU A 10 15.28 -18.15 -32.74
CA LEU A 10 15.01 -17.40 -31.53
C LEU A 10 13.49 -17.18 -31.45
N VAL A 11 12.80 -17.99 -30.66
CA VAL A 11 11.40 -17.72 -30.28
C VAL A 11 11.42 -16.59 -29.26
N LEU A 12 11.17 -15.36 -29.74
CA LEU A 12 10.84 -14.24 -28.88
C LEU A 12 9.45 -14.51 -28.29
N LEU A 13 9.39 -15.11 -27.10
CA LEU A 13 8.20 -15.01 -26.27
C LEU A 13 8.07 -13.53 -25.86
N SER A 14 7.17 -12.81 -26.54
CA SER A 14 6.65 -11.55 -26.01
C SER A 14 5.94 -11.88 -24.70
N CYS A 15 6.61 -11.67 -23.58
CA CYS A 15 5.99 -11.65 -22.27
C CYS A 15 5.02 -10.46 -22.28
N GLY A 16 3.76 -10.72 -22.62
CA GLY A 16 2.70 -9.74 -22.45
C GLY A 16 2.72 -9.32 -20.98
N MET A 17 2.82 -8.01 -20.73
CA MET A 17 2.76 -7.43 -19.39
C MET A 17 1.59 -8.08 -18.63
N ALA A 18 1.90 -8.95 -17.67
CA ALA A 18 0.92 -9.45 -16.74
C ALA A 18 0.52 -8.24 -15.88
N HIS A 19 -0.59 -7.60 -16.24
CA HIS A 19 -1.13 -6.49 -15.47
C HIS A 19 -1.72 -7.08 -14.19
N ALA A 20 -0.92 -7.13 -13.13
CA ALA A 20 -1.33 -7.61 -11.82
C ALA A 20 -2.32 -6.65 -11.11
N TYR A 21 -2.85 -5.64 -11.81
CA TYR A 21 -3.79 -4.69 -11.26
C TYR A 21 -4.70 -4.11 -12.35
N ILE A 22 -5.90 -3.71 -11.95
CA ILE A 22 -6.80 -2.88 -12.78
C ILE A 22 -6.59 -1.42 -12.33
N GLN A 23 -6.42 -0.47 -13.25
CA GLN A 23 -6.31 0.95 -12.85
C GLN A 23 -7.67 1.47 -12.33
N ARG A 24 -7.64 2.33 -11.32
CA ARG A 24 -8.83 3.08 -10.89
C ARG A 24 -9.13 4.22 -11.86
N THR A 25 -10.41 4.41 -12.18
CA THR A 25 -10.92 5.51 -13.00
C THR A 25 -11.92 6.34 -12.21
N THR A 26 -12.02 7.62 -12.53
CA THR A 26 -13.14 8.48 -12.12
C THR A 26 -14.44 8.02 -12.80
N ASP A 27 -15.57 8.56 -12.36
CA ASP A 27 -16.88 8.32 -13.01
C ASP A 27 -16.94 8.85 -14.44
N SER A 28 -16.09 9.83 -14.77
CA SER A 28 -15.89 10.36 -16.13
C SER A 28 -14.91 9.54 -16.98
N GLY A 29 -14.32 8.47 -16.41
CA GLY A 29 -13.39 7.58 -17.10
C GLY A 29 -11.92 8.03 -17.08
N ALA A 30 -11.58 9.13 -16.42
CA ALA A 30 -10.20 9.57 -16.27
C ALA A 30 -9.42 8.61 -15.37
N LEU A 31 -8.18 8.29 -15.73
CA LEU A 31 -7.32 7.45 -14.90
C LEU A 31 -6.92 8.21 -13.62
N ILE A 32 -7.06 7.55 -12.48
CA ILE A 32 -6.49 8.07 -11.23
C ILE A 32 -4.98 8.05 -11.35
N HIS A 33 -4.33 9.18 -11.09
CA HIS A 33 -2.89 9.33 -11.21
C HIS A 33 -2.31 10.21 -10.10
N ARG A 34 -1.06 9.91 -9.75
CA ARG A 34 -0.28 10.68 -8.78
C ARG A 34 0.54 11.75 -9.48
N THR A 35 0.27 13.01 -9.17
CA THR A 35 1.08 14.15 -9.64
C THR A 35 2.45 14.17 -8.96
N ASP A 36 2.51 13.69 -7.71
CA ASP A 36 3.68 13.57 -6.84
C ASP A 36 4.48 12.26 -7.02
N ALA A 37 4.20 11.47 -8.06
CA ALA A 37 4.71 10.09 -8.17
C ALA A 37 6.24 9.93 -7.99
N GLY A 38 7.05 10.95 -8.30
CA GLY A 38 8.51 10.91 -8.13
C GLY A 38 9.02 11.24 -6.72
N ALA A 39 8.15 11.62 -5.78
CA ALA A 39 8.49 12.01 -4.42
C ALA A 39 7.28 11.90 -3.47
N ILE A 40 6.67 10.72 -3.40
CA ILE A 40 5.48 10.45 -2.58
C ILE A 40 5.88 10.40 -1.11
N GLN A 41 5.36 11.31 -0.29
CA GLN A 41 5.60 11.32 1.16
C GLN A 41 4.43 10.66 1.88
N PHE A 42 4.70 9.59 2.62
CA PHE A 42 3.79 9.08 3.64
C PHE A 42 4.29 9.43 5.05
N TYR A 43 3.35 9.62 5.96
CA TYR A 43 3.60 9.76 7.39
C TYR A 43 2.98 8.58 8.14
N LEU A 44 3.64 8.10 9.17
CA LEU A 44 3.09 7.17 10.14
C LEU A 44 2.57 7.95 11.33
N ASN A 45 1.32 7.70 11.75
CA ASN A 45 0.83 8.27 12.98
C ASN A 45 1.67 7.77 14.17
N SER A 46 2.04 8.68 15.08
CA SER A 46 2.92 8.40 16.21
C SER A 46 2.37 7.38 17.21
N SER A 47 1.07 7.04 17.18
CA SER A 47 0.49 5.99 18.01
C SER A 47 0.83 4.57 17.53
N ALA A 48 1.34 4.40 16.31
CA ALA A 48 1.69 3.10 15.75
C ALA A 48 2.97 2.53 16.37
N ALA A 49 2.84 1.94 17.56
CA ALA A 49 3.93 1.43 18.36
C ALA A 49 3.73 -0.04 18.76
N ALA A 50 4.82 -0.69 19.17
CA ALA A 50 4.80 -2.03 19.72
C ALA A 50 3.86 -2.10 20.93
N GLY A 51 3.03 -3.15 21.00
CA GLY A 51 2.11 -3.36 22.11
C GLY A 51 0.88 -2.44 22.09
N LEU A 52 0.63 -1.73 20.99
CA LEU A 52 -0.59 -0.93 20.83
C LEU A 52 -1.82 -1.81 21.06
N GLN A 53 -2.76 -1.29 21.85
CA GLN A 53 -4.05 -1.93 22.12
C GLN A 53 -5.18 -1.20 21.41
N ASN A 54 -6.25 -1.93 21.12
CA ASN A 54 -7.50 -1.37 20.64
C ASN A 54 -8.34 -0.82 21.81
N SER A 55 -9.49 -0.20 21.54
CA SER A 55 -10.32 0.47 22.55
C SER A 55 -10.89 -0.49 23.61
N SER A 56 -10.90 -1.79 23.33
CA SER A 56 -11.37 -2.85 24.24
C SER A 56 -10.22 -3.49 25.03
N GLY A 57 -8.98 -2.99 24.89
CA GLY A 57 -7.78 -3.55 25.53
C GLY A 57 -7.20 -4.78 24.82
N GLY A 58 -7.77 -5.17 23.67
CA GLY A 58 -7.22 -6.23 22.83
C GLY A 58 -5.92 -5.80 22.15
N THR A 59 -5.05 -6.76 21.83
CA THR A 59 -3.77 -6.45 21.15
C THR A 59 -4.03 -6.04 19.71
N PHE A 60 -3.69 -4.80 19.36
CA PHE A 60 -3.73 -4.31 17.99
C PHE A 60 -2.38 -4.58 17.31
N ILE A 61 -1.26 -4.21 17.95
CA ILE A 61 0.10 -4.50 17.49
C ILE A 61 0.83 -5.30 18.56
N THR A 62 1.47 -6.42 18.21
CA THR A 62 2.17 -7.23 19.21
C THR A 62 3.31 -6.47 19.90
N PRO A 63 3.62 -6.76 21.17
CA PRO A 63 4.68 -6.07 21.92
C PRO A 63 6.10 -6.23 21.35
N THR A 64 6.34 -7.24 20.52
CA THR A 64 7.67 -7.51 19.95
C THR A 64 7.87 -6.86 18.58
N SER A 65 6.87 -6.15 18.08
CA SER A 65 6.86 -5.59 16.73
C SER A 65 7.56 -4.25 16.59
N ASN A 66 7.93 -3.90 15.35
CA ASN A 66 8.46 -2.58 14.98
C ASN A 66 7.73 -2.02 13.74
N PRO A 67 6.53 -1.44 13.92
CA PRO A 67 5.73 -0.92 12.81
C PRO A 67 6.45 0.12 11.93
N PRO A 68 7.18 1.12 12.49
CA PRO A 68 7.94 2.06 11.66
C PRO A 68 8.93 1.38 10.70
N ALA A 69 9.67 0.38 11.17
CA ALA A 69 10.62 -0.35 10.33
C ALA A 69 9.92 -1.18 9.25
N ALA A 70 8.83 -1.87 9.60
CA ALA A 70 8.06 -2.66 8.64
C ALA A 70 7.43 -1.81 7.53
N ILE A 71 6.91 -0.64 7.88
CA ILE A 71 6.32 0.30 6.92
C ILE A 71 7.40 0.92 6.04
N GLN A 72 8.55 1.32 6.61
CA GLN A 72 9.69 1.77 5.80
C GLN A 72 10.12 0.69 4.81
N ALA A 73 10.19 -0.57 5.22
CA ALA A 73 10.54 -1.68 4.35
C ALA A 73 9.52 -1.89 3.21
N ALA A 74 8.23 -1.63 3.45
CA ALA A 74 7.19 -1.66 2.41
C ALA A 74 7.36 -0.53 1.37
N LEU A 75 7.68 0.69 1.80
CA LEU A 75 8.02 1.81 0.90
C LEU A 75 9.25 1.47 0.05
N ASP A 76 10.29 0.93 0.69
CA ASP A 76 11.53 0.53 0.02
C ASP A 76 11.29 -0.57 -1.02
N GLN A 77 10.33 -1.46 -0.77
CA GLN A 77 9.99 -2.54 -1.70
C GLN A 77 9.48 -2.00 -3.04
N TRP A 78 8.64 -0.97 -3.01
CA TRP A 78 8.19 -0.29 -4.22
C TRP A 78 9.32 0.48 -4.91
N ASN A 79 10.21 1.11 -4.13
CA ASN A 79 11.37 1.83 -4.67
C ASN A 79 12.38 0.92 -5.39
N ARG A 80 12.40 -0.39 -5.08
CA ARG A 80 13.26 -1.38 -5.77
C ARG A 80 12.78 -1.73 -7.17
N VAL A 81 11.57 -1.34 -7.57
CA VAL A 81 11.05 -1.56 -8.92
C VAL A 81 11.68 -0.54 -9.87
N GLY A 82 12.78 -0.94 -10.52
CA GLY A 82 13.65 -0.05 -11.30
C GLY A 82 12.95 0.77 -12.39
N ASP A 83 12.02 0.14 -13.12
CA ASP A 83 11.32 0.76 -14.25
C ASP A 83 10.07 1.56 -13.85
N SER A 84 9.73 1.58 -12.56
CA SER A 84 8.63 2.42 -12.08
C SER A 84 9.08 3.86 -11.93
N ARG A 85 8.21 4.82 -12.25
CA ARG A 85 8.39 6.25 -11.87
C ARG A 85 8.12 6.48 -10.38
N ALA A 86 7.33 5.61 -9.74
CA ALA A 86 6.91 5.78 -8.35
C ALA A 86 8.13 5.76 -7.41
N ARG A 87 8.30 6.81 -6.61
CA ARG A 87 9.32 6.90 -5.58
C ARG A 87 8.69 7.39 -4.29
N PHE A 88 8.75 6.55 -3.27
CA PHE A 88 8.39 6.91 -1.91
C PHE A 88 9.59 7.54 -1.21
N LEU A 89 9.37 8.66 -0.53
CA LEU A 89 10.34 9.26 0.37
C LEU A 89 10.44 8.44 1.66
N SER A 90 11.50 8.65 2.43
CA SER A 90 11.62 8.04 3.77
C SER A 90 10.41 8.37 4.63
N LEU A 91 9.94 7.37 5.36
CA LEU A 91 8.83 7.46 6.28
C LEU A 91 9.10 8.54 7.33
N LYS A 92 8.09 9.39 7.56
CA LYS A 92 8.12 10.38 8.63
C LYS A 92 7.07 10.05 9.67
N SER A 93 7.20 10.60 10.87
CA SER A 93 6.17 10.50 11.92
C SER A 93 5.32 11.76 11.95
N THR A 94 4.06 11.63 12.33
CA THR A 94 3.12 12.74 12.53
C THR A 94 2.16 12.45 13.69
N GLY A 95 1.60 13.49 14.29
CA GLY A 95 0.46 13.36 15.21
C GLY A 95 -0.91 13.33 14.51
N ALA A 96 -0.94 13.61 13.20
CA ALA A 96 -2.15 13.62 12.39
C ALA A 96 -2.73 12.20 12.22
N PHE A 97 -4.05 12.12 12.16
CA PHE A 97 -4.79 10.89 11.86
C PHE A 97 -5.43 11.01 10.48
N ASN A 98 -6.37 10.11 10.16
CA ASN A 98 -7.14 10.18 8.92
C ASN A 98 -7.90 11.51 8.82
N ASP A 99 -7.55 12.32 7.82
CA ASP A 99 -8.31 13.50 7.40
C ASP A 99 -8.21 13.61 5.86
N PRO A 100 -9.28 13.27 5.13
CA PRO A 100 -9.25 13.28 3.67
C PRO A 100 -9.04 14.67 3.05
N ASN A 101 -8.96 15.75 3.83
CA ASN A 101 -8.85 17.12 3.35
C ASN A 101 -7.55 17.85 3.75
N ASP A 102 -6.60 17.17 4.42
CA ASP A 102 -5.36 17.80 4.88
C ASP A 102 -4.17 17.66 3.90
N ASN A 103 -4.39 16.94 2.79
CA ASN A 103 -3.40 16.61 1.76
C ASN A 103 -2.14 15.93 2.33
N THR A 104 -2.26 15.25 3.46
CA THR A 104 -1.18 14.55 4.15
C THR A 104 -1.48 13.07 4.15
N HIS A 105 -0.65 12.30 3.45
CA HIS A 105 -0.87 10.86 3.35
C HIS A 105 -0.44 10.17 4.65
N VAL A 106 -1.39 9.68 5.45
CA VAL A 106 -1.11 9.09 6.76
C VAL A 106 -1.44 7.60 6.79
N ILE A 107 -0.55 6.82 7.39
CA ILE A 107 -0.78 5.44 7.79
C ILE A 107 -1.18 5.42 9.26
N VAL A 108 -2.36 4.85 9.55
CA VAL A 108 -3.02 4.96 10.85
C VAL A 108 -3.33 3.60 11.46
N PHE A 109 -2.94 3.44 12.72
CA PHE A 109 -3.39 2.37 13.62
C PHE A 109 -4.19 3.03 14.75
N ARG A 110 -5.50 3.17 14.55
CA ARG A 110 -6.38 3.81 15.53
C ARG A 110 -7.72 3.09 15.55
N ASP A 111 -8.26 2.97 16.75
CA ASP A 111 -9.54 2.33 16.97
C ASP A 111 -10.63 3.36 17.28
N THR A 112 -11.45 3.69 16.26
CA THR A 112 -12.65 4.54 16.42
C THR A 112 -13.82 3.94 15.64
N PRO A 113 -15.09 4.28 15.98
CA PRO A 113 -16.26 3.85 15.22
C PRO A 113 -16.18 4.20 13.73
N GLU A 114 -15.63 5.37 13.39
CA GLU A 114 -15.48 5.85 12.02
C GLU A 114 -14.50 4.97 11.24
N ILE A 115 -13.32 4.71 11.81
CA ILE A 115 -12.33 3.83 11.18
C ILE A 115 -12.90 2.42 11.00
N ARG A 116 -13.55 1.85 12.03
CA ARG A 116 -14.21 0.53 11.94
C ARG A 116 -15.25 0.48 10.82
N SER A 117 -16.02 1.55 10.64
CA SER A 117 -17.01 1.66 9.56
C SER A 117 -16.34 1.66 8.18
N ILE A 118 -15.25 2.41 8.02
CA ILE A 118 -14.52 2.50 6.74
C ILE A 118 -13.85 1.16 6.38
N VAL A 119 -13.18 0.51 7.34
CA VAL A 119 -12.43 -0.72 7.07
C VAL A 119 -13.33 -1.96 6.93
N GLY A 120 -14.49 -1.98 7.60
CA GLY A 120 -15.40 -3.13 7.59
C GLY A 120 -14.69 -4.43 8.00
N SER A 121 -14.71 -5.43 7.12
CA SER A 121 -14.03 -6.72 7.31
C SER A 121 -12.62 -6.79 6.72
N ALA A 122 -12.14 -5.75 6.04
CA ALA A 122 -10.81 -5.74 5.44
C ALA A 122 -9.72 -5.66 6.52
N LEU A 123 -8.52 -6.16 6.22
CA LEU A 123 -7.37 -6.03 7.12
C LEU A 123 -6.86 -4.58 7.17
N ALA A 124 -6.88 -3.90 6.03
CA ALA A 124 -6.65 -2.47 5.93
C ALA A 124 -7.42 -1.91 4.73
N VAL A 125 -7.54 -0.59 4.68
CA VAL A 125 -8.12 0.11 3.54
C VAL A 125 -7.25 1.31 3.19
N THR A 126 -6.91 1.42 1.90
CA THR A 126 -6.39 2.65 1.30
C THR A 126 -7.53 3.56 0.86
N ASN A 127 -7.71 4.65 1.57
CA ASN A 127 -8.68 5.68 1.27
C ASN A 127 -8.02 6.76 0.40
N ILE A 128 -8.52 6.96 -0.82
CA ILE A 128 -7.93 7.88 -1.81
C ILE A 128 -8.91 9.01 -2.08
N VAL A 129 -8.45 10.24 -1.95
CA VAL A 129 -9.16 11.44 -2.39
C VAL A 129 -8.51 11.93 -3.67
N PHE A 130 -9.34 12.24 -4.66
CA PHE A 130 -8.88 12.68 -5.98
C PHE A 130 -9.82 13.74 -6.56
N ASP A 131 -9.28 14.55 -7.46
CA ASP A 131 -10.08 15.46 -8.27
C ASP A 131 -10.91 14.66 -9.29
N PRO A 132 -12.25 14.74 -9.29
CA PRO A 132 -13.10 13.93 -10.17
C PRO A 132 -13.02 14.33 -11.65
N SER A 133 -12.55 15.53 -11.97
CA SER A 133 -12.39 16.02 -13.33
C SER A 133 -11.07 15.55 -13.96
N SER A 134 -9.98 15.57 -13.19
CA SER A 134 -8.64 15.24 -13.69
C SER A 134 -8.14 13.86 -13.30
N GLY A 135 -8.69 13.24 -12.25
CA GLY A 135 -8.19 12.02 -11.65
C GLY A 135 -6.92 12.20 -10.81
N ALA A 136 -6.47 13.44 -10.58
CA ALA A 136 -5.29 13.70 -9.77
C ALA A 136 -5.54 13.33 -8.30
N VAL A 137 -4.70 12.47 -7.74
CA VAL A 137 -4.73 12.15 -6.30
C VAL A 137 -4.36 13.40 -5.49
N LEU A 138 -5.21 13.73 -4.53
CA LEU A 138 -5.05 14.85 -3.59
C LEU A 138 -4.60 14.34 -2.23
N ASP A 139 -5.22 13.26 -1.76
CA ASP A 139 -4.89 12.64 -0.49
C ASP A 139 -4.94 11.10 -0.54
N THR A 140 -4.19 10.44 0.33
CA THR A 140 -4.20 8.98 0.48
C THR A 140 -3.88 8.56 1.90
N ASP A 141 -4.87 8.05 2.60
CA ASP A 141 -4.70 7.46 3.93
C ASP A 141 -4.76 5.93 3.89
N ILE A 142 -4.00 5.27 4.75
CA ILE A 142 -4.03 3.82 4.93
C ILE A 142 -4.48 3.52 6.36
N LEU A 143 -5.64 2.86 6.48
CA LEU A 143 -6.29 2.59 7.76
C LEU A 143 -6.20 1.11 8.07
N PHE A 144 -5.47 0.74 9.13
CA PHE A 144 -5.42 -0.64 9.61
C PHE A 144 -6.65 -0.96 10.48
N ASN A 145 -7.24 -2.13 10.28
CA ASN A 145 -8.44 -2.52 11.00
C ASN A 145 -8.12 -2.88 12.46
N PRO A 146 -8.69 -2.17 13.45
CA PRO A 146 -8.39 -2.37 14.88
C PRO A 146 -8.96 -3.66 15.48
N LEU A 147 -9.77 -4.40 14.71
CA LEU A 147 -10.34 -5.69 15.14
C LEU A 147 -9.39 -6.88 14.90
N ASN A 148 -8.26 -6.65 14.22
CA ASN A 148 -7.24 -7.68 14.00
C ASN A 148 -5.98 -7.40 14.82
N THR A 149 -5.16 -8.44 14.98
CA THR A 149 -3.84 -8.34 15.61
C THR A 149 -2.74 -8.43 14.54
N TYR A 150 -1.81 -7.48 14.57
CA TYR A 150 -0.71 -7.40 13.61
C TYR A 150 0.65 -7.61 14.27
N SER A 151 1.58 -8.19 13.51
CA SER A 151 2.96 -8.39 13.89
C SER A 151 3.91 -7.96 12.75
N THR A 152 5.18 -7.80 13.10
CA THR A 152 6.31 -7.64 12.15
C THR A 152 7.29 -8.82 12.21
N ARG A 153 6.91 -9.87 12.94
CA ARG A 153 7.75 -11.04 13.23
C ARG A 153 7.09 -12.37 12.81
N LEU A 154 5.99 -12.30 12.07
CA LEU A 154 5.22 -13.46 11.63
C LEU A 154 4.79 -14.35 12.81
N GLU A 155 4.37 -13.72 13.92
CA GLU A 155 3.85 -14.43 15.08
C GLU A 155 2.58 -15.22 14.73
N PRO A 156 2.35 -16.40 15.32
CA PRO A 156 1.14 -17.17 15.07
C PRO A 156 -0.14 -16.36 15.35
N ASN A 157 -1.17 -16.55 14.51
CA ASN A 157 -2.46 -15.86 14.61
C ASN A 157 -2.38 -14.33 14.51
N THR A 158 -1.38 -13.81 13.81
CA THR A 158 -1.26 -12.38 13.51
C THR A 158 -1.11 -12.13 12.02
N PHE A 159 -1.39 -10.92 11.57
CA PHE A 159 -1.15 -10.48 10.20
C PHE A 159 0.14 -9.65 10.10
N ASP A 160 0.88 -9.82 9.01
CA ASP A 160 2.15 -9.11 8.82
C ASP A 160 1.94 -7.66 8.35
N ILE A 161 2.47 -6.70 9.11
CA ILE A 161 2.34 -5.27 8.79
C ILE A 161 3.02 -4.91 7.47
N GLN A 162 4.22 -5.45 7.20
CA GLN A 162 4.95 -5.09 5.97
C GLN A 162 4.20 -5.60 4.73
N ALA A 163 3.69 -6.83 4.76
CA ALA A 163 2.93 -7.42 3.67
C ALA A 163 1.66 -6.60 3.37
N ILE A 164 0.87 -6.29 4.39
CA ILE A 164 -0.34 -5.48 4.23
C ILE A 164 0.00 -4.07 3.76
N ALA A 165 0.98 -3.41 4.38
CA ALA A 165 1.39 -2.07 3.95
C ALA A 165 1.88 -2.06 2.50
N THR A 166 2.60 -3.09 2.06
CA THR A 166 3.05 -3.21 0.65
C THR A 166 1.85 -3.30 -0.29
N HIS A 167 0.82 -4.06 0.07
CA HIS A 167 -0.43 -4.17 -0.68
C HIS A 167 -1.17 -2.84 -0.76
N GLU A 168 -1.40 -2.19 0.38
CA GLU A 168 -2.09 -0.89 0.46
C GLU A 168 -1.33 0.22 -0.28
N LEU A 169 0.00 0.25 -0.23
CA LEU A 169 0.81 1.16 -1.03
C LEU A 169 0.64 0.92 -2.54
N GLY A 170 0.33 -0.30 -2.97
CA GLY A 170 -0.08 -0.58 -4.34
C GLY A 170 -1.37 0.14 -4.70
N HIS A 171 -2.38 0.09 -3.82
CA HIS A 171 -3.61 0.86 -3.99
C HIS A 171 -3.35 2.36 -4.05
N ALA A 172 -2.45 2.89 -3.22
CA ALA A 172 -2.06 4.29 -3.21
C ALA A 172 -1.48 4.78 -4.54
N LEU A 173 -0.87 3.87 -5.32
CA LEU A 173 -0.36 4.12 -6.67
C LEU A 173 -1.43 4.01 -7.77
N GLY A 174 -2.69 3.74 -7.43
CA GLY A 174 -3.81 3.61 -8.36
C GLY A 174 -4.13 2.18 -8.80
N ALA A 175 -3.47 1.17 -8.21
CA ALA A 175 -3.78 -0.23 -8.46
C ALA A 175 -5.10 -0.65 -7.80
N LYS A 176 -6.00 -1.33 -8.50
CA LYS A 176 -7.03 -2.18 -7.89
C LYS A 176 -6.44 -3.56 -7.61
N HIS A 177 -7.16 -4.35 -6.81
CA HIS A 177 -6.86 -5.76 -6.62
C HIS A 177 -6.58 -6.45 -7.96
N SER A 178 -5.57 -7.31 -7.98
CA SER A 178 -5.34 -8.21 -9.12
C SER A 178 -6.57 -9.10 -9.30
N GLY A 179 -6.95 -9.39 -10.55
CA GLY A 179 -7.99 -10.37 -10.85
C GLY A 179 -7.56 -11.83 -10.58
N VAL A 180 -6.37 -12.04 -10.00
CA VAL A 180 -5.88 -13.36 -9.62
C VAL A 180 -6.54 -13.71 -8.29
N LEU A 181 -7.59 -14.52 -8.38
CA LEU A 181 -8.03 -15.35 -7.29
C LEU A 181 -6.95 -16.44 -7.10
N GLY A 182 -6.37 -16.51 -5.90
CA GLY A 182 -5.60 -17.68 -5.48
C GLY A 182 -6.50 -18.88 -5.24
#